data_AF-A0A820I156-F1
#
_entry.id   AF-A0A820I156-F1
#
_cell.length_a   1.000
_cell.length_b   1.000
_cell.length_c   1.000
_cell.angle_alpha   90.00
_cell.angle_beta   90.00
_cell.angle_gamma   90.00
#
_symmetry.space_group_name_H-M   'P 1'
#
loop_
_entity.id
_entity.type
_entity.pdbx_description
1 polymer ?
#
loop_
_entity_poly.entity_id
_entity_poly.type
_entity_poly.pdbx_seq_one_letter_code
_entity_poly.pdbx_strand_id
1 'polypeptide(L)'
;LINPLTIIQWLFDGDFNDVYGTYNGNLVNNSNVTWMSPGYAGYGSSVCFLSTNYMLVNHYLNFTSTSFTISAWIWIPAGLSLSGNFIVLFGHCGLPSQDMCLHIVINGGRVFLGFFSDDLTGGTSLTSNQWYHVAYVYDQSSLRQTVYLNGIDDGSRVAGGSYKGTASTLTVGAIPSFGTGVNTNNGFIDKLTFVSRVKTSAELLDEATLVAYYPFDNSYTDFGPNQFINSTTVSTMFDSSGRFNQALLINSTNSSYFQATSFYYLGQTKYPYSFSLWIYPFVNNGTILQVSSSNGWCVPMIGFDISGRLTIQTMGSNGIYAASLT
;
A
#
# COMPACT_ATOMS: atom_id res chain seq x y z
N LEU A 1 1.71 -23.21 -19.74
CA LEU A 1 2.66 -22.08 -19.85
C LEU A 1 2.44 -21.21 -18.61
N ILE A 2 3.39 -21.19 -17.69
CA ILE A 2 3.34 -20.29 -16.53
C ILE A 2 3.55 -18.89 -17.11
N ASN A 3 2.56 -18.00 -17.01
CA ASN A 3 2.78 -16.60 -17.36
C ASN A 3 3.93 -16.07 -16.48
N PRO A 4 4.93 -15.37 -17.04
CA PRO A 4 5.95 -14.73 -16.22
C PRO A 4 5.27 -13.82 -15.19
N LEU A 5 5.87 -13.70 -14.01
CA LEU A 5 5.36 -12.84 -12.94
C LEU A 5 5.28 -11.39 -13.46
N THR A 6 4.10 -10.96 -13.84
CA THR A 6 3.76 -9.57 -14.14
C THR A 6 3.40 -8.87 -12.83
N ILE A 7 4.10 -7.76 -12.56
CA ILE A 7 3.75 -6.76 -11.55
C ILE A 7 3.50 -5.45 -12.30
N ILE A 8 2.41 -4.77 -11.97
CA ILE A 8 2.07 -3.46 -12.50
C ILE A 8 1.76 -2.56 -11.33
N GLN A 9 2.27 -1.34 -11.32
CA GLN A 9 2.05 -0.42 -10.21
C GLN A 9 1.87 1.01 -10.71
N TRP A 10 0.76 1.64 -10.31
CA TRP A 10 0.51 3.06 -10.51
C TRP A 10 0.55 3.75 -9.15
N LEU A 11 1.53 4.63 -8.96
CA LEU A 11 1.67 5.39 -7.71
C LEU A 11 0.67 6.54 -7.61
N PHE A 12 0.20 7.07 -8.75
CA PHE A 12 -0.68 8.25 -8.81
C PHE A 12 -0.06 9.52 -8.22
N ASP A 13 1.27 9.65 -8.34
CA ASP A 13 2.07 10.82 -7.97
C ASP A 13 2.03 11.93 -9.04
N GLY A 14 0.82 12.30 -9.48
CA GLY A 14 0.57 13.37 -10.45
C GLY A 14 0.52 12.92 -11.91
N ASP A 15 0.67 11.62 -12.16
CA ASP A 15 0.55 11.01 -13.48
C ASP A 15 -0.13 9.63 -13.44
N PHE A 16 -0.25 9.01 -14.62
CA PHE A 16 -0.85 7.69 -14.81
C PHE A 16 0.19 6.66 -15.28
N ASN A 17 1.47 6.90 -15.01
CA ASN A 17 2.54 6.02 -15.45
C ASN A 17 2.60 4.77 -14.56
N ASP A 18 2.75 3.62 -15.20
CA ASP A 18 3.17 2.40 -14.53
C ASP A 18 4.65 2.55 -14.15
N VAL A 19 5.02 2.15 -12.93
CA VAL A 19 6.40 2.20 -12.43
C VAL A 19 7.38 1.48 -13.37
N TYR A 20 6.93 0.43 -14.05
CA TYR A 20 7.73 -0.35 -15.00
C TYR A 20 7.52 0.07 -16.47
N GLY A 21 6.69 1.09 -16.71
CA GLY A 21 6.50 1.77 -17.99
C GLY A 21 5.75 0.99 -19.07
N THR A 22 5.30 -0.24 -18.82
CA THR A 22 4.66 -1.09 -19.84
C THR A 22 3.16 -0.83 -19.91
N TYR A 23 2.53 -0.59 -18.75
CA TYR A 23 1.08 -0.49 -18.61
C TYR A 23 0.64 0.95 -18.27
N ASN A 24 1.24 1.95 -18.91
CA ASN A 24 0.88 3.36 -18.70
C ASN A 24 -0.60 3.61 -19.05
N GLY A 25 -1.28 4.34 -18.18
CA GLY A 25 -2.67 4.73 -18.35
C GLY A 25 -2.82 6.02 -19.15
N ASN A 26 -3.94 6.14 -19.85
CA ASN A 26 -4.36 7.37 -20.51
C ASN A 26 -5.68 7.84 -19.91
N LEU A 27 -5.79 9.12 -19.60
CA LEU A 27 -7.06 9.69 -19.14
C LEU A 27 -8.06 9.73 -20.30
N VAL A 28 -9.30 9.30 -20.03
CA VAL A 28 -10.41 9.34 -20.98
C VAL A 28 -11.49 10.31 -20.50
N ASN A 29 -12.16 10.97 -21.45
CA ASN A 29 -13.20 12.01 -21.30
C ASN A 29 -12.66 13.40 -20.94
N ASN A 30 -13.35 14.11 -20.03
CA ASN A 30 -13.25 15.56 -19.82
C ASN A 30 -12.05 15.89 -18.90
N SER A 31 -10.86 15.62 -19.45
CA SER A 31 -9.47 16.04 -19.21
C SER A 31 -8.93 16.35 -17.82
N ASN A 32 -9.71 16.35 -16.74
CA ASN A 32 -9.25 16.68 -15.39
C ASN A 32 -9.65 15.63 -14.37
N VAL A 33 -8.66 15.16 -13.61
CA VAL A 33 -8.84 14.42 -12.35
C VAL A 33 -8.55 15.35 -11.17
N THR A 34 -8.96 14.97 -9.97
CA THR A 34 -8.55 15.68 -8.75
C THR A 34 -7.40 14.93 -8.11
N TRP A 35 -6.29 15.61 -7.90
CA TRP A 35 -5.16 15.11 -7.13
C TRP A 35 -5.25 15.57 -5.68
N MET A 36 -4.97 14.69 -4.73
CA MET A 36 -4.83 15.03 -3.31
C MET A 36 -3.40 14.74 -2.86
N SER A 37 -2.77 15.72 -2.21
CA SER A 37 -1.45 15.57 -1.59
C SER A 37 -1.53 15.99 -0.11
N PRO A 38 -0.84 15.29 0.80
CA PRO A 38 -0.05 14.08 0.54
C PRO A 38 -0.92 12.85 0.21
N GLY A 39 -0.32 11.85 -0.43
CA GLY A 39 -0.86 10.51 -0.56
C GLY A 39 -0.87 9.74 0.76
N TYR A 40 -1.18 8.45 0.72
CA TYR A 40 -1.42 7.64 1.93
C TYR A 40 -0.22 7.54 2.87
N ALA A 41 1.00 7.63 2.33
CA ALA A 41 2.26 7.53 3.09
C ALA A 41 2.76 8.89 3.61
N GLY A 42 2.00 9.97 3.40
CA GLY A 42 2.37 11.32 3.82
C GLY A 42 3.25 12.08 2.83
N TYR A 43 3.48 11.53 1.63
CA TYR A 43 4.11 12.21 0.48
C TYR A 43 3.38 11.85 -0.81
N GLY A 44 3.83 12.43 -1.92
CA GLY A 44 3.26 12.12 -3.22
C GLY A 44 1.84 12.66 -3.38
N SER A 45 1.06 12.03 -4.24
CA SER A 45 -0.35 12.33 -4.39
C SER A 45 -1.20 11.08 -4.65
N SER A 46 -2.51 11.27 -4.55
CA SER A 46 -3.51 10.27 -4.88
C SER A 46 -4.51 10.86 -5.87
N VAL A 47 -5.21 10.01 -6.62
CA VAL A 47 -6.12 10.44 -7.69
C VAL A 47 -7.57 10.15 -7.35
N CYS A 48 -8.45 11.10 -7.67
CA CYS A 48 -9.89 10.95 -7.68
C CYS A 48 -10.43 11.22 -9.08
N PHE A 49 -11.10 10.23 -9.65
CA PHE A 49 -11.76 10.33 -10.94
C PHE A 49 -13.15 10.92 -10.74
N LEU A 50 -13.42 12.11 -11.29
CA LEU A 50 -14.72 12.77 -11.16
C LEU A 50 -15.61 12.53 -12.38
N SER A 51 -16.94 12.54 -12.16
CA SER A 51 -17.94 12.47 -13.23
C SER A 51 -17.76 11.20 -14.09
N THR A 52 -17.49 11.33 -15.39
CA THR A 52 -17.29 10.20 -16.30
C THR A 52 -15.82 9.95 -16.60
N ASN A 53 -14.87 10.61 -15.92
CA ASN A 53 -13.45 10.44 -16.19
C ASN A 53 -12.95 9.09 -15.67
N TYR A 54 -12.00 8.49 -16.38
CA TYR A 54 -11.36 7.25 -15.97
C TYR A 54 -10.01 7.09 -16.67
N MET A 55 -9.13 6.30 -16.08
CA MET A 55 -7.89 5.88 -16.71
C MET A 55 -8.14 4.63 -17.54
N LEU A 56 -7.66 4.62 -18.79
CA LEU A 56 -7.65 3.48 -19.69
C LEU A 56 -6.21 3.01 -19.92
N VAL A 57 -5.94 1.74 -19.66
CA VAL A 57 -4.69 1.08 -20.02
C VAL A 57 -4.94 0.31 -21.31
N ASN A 58 -4.38 0.81 -22.41
CA ASN A 58 -4.54 0.21 -23.74
C ASN A 58 -3.45 -0.83 -24.01
N HIS A 59 -3.34 -1.80 -23.10
CA HIS A 59 -2.41 -2.91 -23.21
C HIS A 59 -3.12 -4.20 -22.80
N TYR A 60 -2.98 -5.24 -23.61
CA TYR A 60 -3.57 -6.53 -23.31
C TYR A 60 -2.93 -7.17 -22.07
N LEU A 61 -3.77 -7.66 -21.16
CA LEU A 61 -3.36 -8.43 -19.99
C LEU A 61 -4.32 -9.61 -19.85
N ASN A 62 -3.79 -10.83 -19.85
CA ASN A 62 -4.64 -12.02 -19.84
C ASN A 62 -5.06 -12.42 -18.41
N PHE A 63 -6.32 -12.17 -18.09
CA PHE A 63 -6.97 -12.60 -16.85
C PHE A 63 -7.71 -13.94 -16.98
N THR A 64 -7.92 -14.43 -18.21
CA THR A 64 -8.76 -15.61 -18.45
C THR A 64 -8.15 -16.85 -17.80
N SER A 65 -8.86 -17.42 -16.82
CA SER A 65 -8.42 -18.59 -16.07
C SER A 65 -7.00 -18.44 -15.51
N THR A 66 -6.68 -17.27 -14.95
CA THR A 66 -5.41 -17.01 -14.26
C THR A 66 -5.66 -16.54 -12.82
N SER A 67 -4.71 -16.83 -11.93
CA SER A 67 -4.72 -16.29 -10.57
C SER A 67 -4.16 -14.86 -10.57
N PHE A 68 -4.65 -14.01 -9.67
CA PHE A 68 -4.16 -12.64 -9.53
C PHE A 68 -4.38 -12.09 -8.13
N THR A 69 -3.68 -10.99 -7.85
CA THR A 69 -3.93 -10.10 -6.72
C THR A 69 -3.95 -8.67 -7.20
N ILE A 70 -4.94 -7.89 -6.74
CA ILE A 70 -5.01 -6.44 -6.94
C ILE A 70 -5.09 -5.78 -5.56
N SER A 71 -4.25 -4.79 -5.28
CA SER A 71 -4.27 -4.02 -4.03
C SER A 71 -4.14 -2.52 -4.28
N ALA A 72 -4.67 -1.71 -3.37
CA ALA A 72 -4.58 -0.25 -3.43
C ALA A 72 -4.77 0.36 -2.04
N TRP A 73 -4.33 1.61 -1.89
CA TRP A 73 -4.78 2.49 -0.82
C TRP A 73 -5.97 3.31 -1.31
N ILE A 74 -7.02 3.42 -0.51
CA ILE A 74 -8.20 4.23 -0.80
C ILE A 74 -8.52 5.19 0.34
N TRP A 75 -8.80 6.44 0.02
CA TRP A 75 -9.34 7.41 0.98
C TRP A 75 -10.85 7.52 0.77
N ILE A 76 -11.61 7.42 1.86
CA ILE A 76 -13.05 7.66 1.84
C ILE A 76 -13.32 9.09 2.35
N PRO A 77 -13.64 10.09 1.50
CA PRO A 77 -13.97 11.44 1.93
C PRO A 77 -15.16 11.53 2.90
N ALA A 78 -15.17 12.58 3.72
CA ALA A 78 -16.32 12.94 4.55
C ALA A 78 -17.55 13.27 3.71
N GLY A 79 -18.74 12.96 4.22
CA GLY A 79 -20.01 13.33 3.58
C GLY A 79 -20.39 12.52 2.35
N LEU A 80 -19.62 11.50 1.97
CA LEU A 80 -20.02 10.55 0.95
C LEU A 80 -21.16 9.66 1.48
N SER A 81 -22.28 9.61 0.74
CA SER A 81 -23.20 8.49 0.89
C SER A 81 -22.43 7.22 0.54
N LEU A 82 -22.66 6.12 1.25
CA LEU A 82 -22.08 4.81 0.92
C LEU A 82 -23.15 3.84 0.38
N SER A 83 -24.27 4.37 -0.12
CA SER A 83 -25.35 3.60 -0.78
C SER A 83 -25.13 3.38 -2.30
N GLY A 84 -24.93 2.14 -2.75
CA GLY A 84 -24.64 1.81 -4.16
C GLY A 84 -23.16 1.55 -4.47
N ASN A 85 -22.75 1.76 -5.72
CA ASN A 85 -21.36 1.57 -6.17
C ASN A 85 -20.54 2.87 -5.97
N PHE A 86 -19.36 2.73 -5.37
CA PHE A 86 -18.39 3.78 -5.03
C PHE A 86 -17.01 3.31 -5.42
N ILE A 87 -16.12 4.26 -5.74
CA ILE A 87 -14.69 4.02 -6.01
C ILE A 87 -14.48 2.78 -6.89
N VAL A 88 -14.57 2.98 -8.20
CA VAL A 88 -14.22 1.91 -9.14
C VAL A 88 -12.70 1.81 -9.25
N LEU A 89 -12.11 0.82 -8.59
CA LEU A 89 -10.66 0.64 -8.51
C LEU A 89 -10.09 -0.02 -9.76
N PHE A 90 -10.83 -0.99 -10.32
CA PHE A 90 -10.31 -1.79 -11.41
C PHE A 90 -11.45 -2.39 -12.23
N GLY A 91 -11.33 -2.31 -13.55
CA GLY A 91 -12.25 -2.91 -14.51
C GLY A 91 -11.50 -3.66 -15.59
N HIS A 92 -11.87 -4.92 -15.81
CA HIS A 92 -11.55 -5.68 -17.01
C HIS A 92 -12.84 -6.33 -17.47
N CYS A 93 -13.55 -5.64 -18.36
CA CYS A 93 -14.93 -5.95 -18.66
C CYS A 93 -15.29 -5.53 -20.08
N GLY A 94 -15.24 -6.48 -21.02
CA GLY A 94 -15.69 -6.22 -22.40
C GLY A 94 -17.21 -6.38 -22.54
N LEU A 95 -17.81 -7.29 -21.76
CA LEU A 95 -19.24 -7.60 -21.79
C LEU A 95 -19.73 -7.91 -20.36
N PRO A 96 -20.85 -7.30 -19.93
CA PRO A 96 -21.45 -7.55 -18.61
C PRO A 96 -22.21 -8.89 -18.61
N SER A 97 -21.47 -9.99 -18.54
CA SER A 97 -21.99 -11.36 -18.52
C SER A 97 -21.30 -12.16 -17.42
N GLN A 98 -21.97 -13.23 -16.96
CA GLN A 98 -21.46 -14.08 -15.89
C GLN A 98 -20.03 -14.55 -16.17
N ASP A 99 -19.16 -14.40 -15.16
CA ASP A 99 -17.74 -14.72 -15.18
C ASP A 99 -16.89 -13.91 -16.19
N MET A 100 -17.45 -12.91 -16.88
CA MET A 100 -16.77 -12.22 -17.99
C MET A 100 -16.37 -10.77 -17.70
N CYS A 101 -16.77 -10.25 -16.54
CA CYS A 101 -16.57 -8.85 -16.20
C CYS A 101 -15.98 -8.71 -14.79
N LEU A 102 -14.66 -8.54 -14.73
CA LEU A 102 -13.95 -8.27 -13.50
C LEU A 102 -14.19 -6.80 -13.15
N HIS A 103 -14.78 -6.57 -11.98
CA HIS A 103 -14.97 -5.25 -11.43
C HIS A 103 -14.64 -5.25 -9.94
N ILE A 104 -13.75 -4.35 -9.56
CA ILE A 104 -13.35 -4.11 -8.18
C ILE A 104 -13.85 -2.73 -7.80
N VAL A 105 -14.76 -2.70 -6.82
CA VAL A 105 -15.45 -1.50 -6.38
C VAL A 105 -15.62 -1.50 -4.87
N ILE A 106 -16.01 -0.36 -4.31
CA ILE A 106 -16.64 -0.30 -3.00
C ILE A 106 -18.15 -0.29 -3.21
N ASN A 107 -18.86 -1.34 -2.81
CA ASN A 107 -20.30 -1.45 -2.97
C ASN A 107 -21.00 -1.47 -1.61
N GLY A 108 -21.97 -0.58 -1.39
CA GLY A 108 -22.66 -0.48 -0.10
C GLY A 108 -21.73 -0.14 1.06
N GLY A 109 -20.64 0.57 0.77
CA GLY A 109 -19.59 0.89 1.75
C GLY A 109 -18.73 -0.32 2.15
N ARG A 110 -18.64 -1.36 1.32
CA ARG A 110 -17.86 -2.58 1.59
C ARG A 110 -16.98 -2.89 0.40
N VAL A 111 -15.83 -3.53 0.63
CA VAL A 111 -14.99 -4.04 -0.46
C VAL A 111 -15.76 -5.06 -1.29
N PHE A 112 -15.63 -5.01 -2.60
CA PHE A 112 -16.39 -5.86 -3.53
C PHE A 112 -15.52 -6.31 -4.70
N LEU A 113 -15.43 -7.62 -4.88
CA LEU A 113 -14.85 -8.25 -6.07
C LEU A 113 -15.96 -8.95 -6.85
N GLY A 114 -16.15 -8.56 -8.09
CA GLY A 114 -17.15 -9.18 -8.94
C GLY A 114 -16.58 -9.72 -10.23
N PHE A 115 -17.03 -10.92 -10.62
CA PHE A 115 -16.92 -11.44 -11.98
C PHE A 115 -18.21 -11.28 -12.79
N PHE A 116 -19.19 -10.55 -12.22
CA PHE A 116 -20.56 -10.35 -12.68
C PHE A 116 -21.43 -11.56 -12.40
N SER A 117 -22.42 -11.42 -11.51
CA SER A 117 -23.27 -12.53 -11.04
C SER A 117 -22.50 -13.68 -10.37
N ASP A 118 -21.20 -13.50 -10.12
CA ASP A 118 -20.33 -14.41 -9.39
C ASP A 118 -19.38 -13.57 -8.53
N ASP A 119 -19.99 -12.91 -7.56
CA ASP A 119 -19.39 -11.79 -6.83
C ASP A 119 -19.16 -12.12 -5.35
N LEU A 120 -18.29 -11.34 -4.71
CA LEU A 120 -17.93 -11.43 -3.29
C LEU A 120 -17.94 -10.02 -2.68
N THR A 121 -18.73 -9.87 -1.62
CA THR A 121 -18.78 -8.65 -0.79
C THR A 121 -18.12 -8.91 0.55
N GLY A 122 -17.30 -7.95 1.01
CA GLY A 122 -16.67 -7.98 2.33
C GLY A 122 -17.63 -7.78 3.51
N GLY A 123 -17.18 -8.23 4.67
CA GLY A 123 -17.90 -8.23 5.94
C GLY A 123 -17.83 -6.92 6.73
N THR A 124 -16.95 -5.98 6.37
CA THR A 124 -16.77 -4.73 7.11
C THR A 124 -17.29 -3.52 6.36
N SER A 125 -18.13 -2.72 7.03
CA SER A 125 -18.55 -1.40 6.52
C SER A 125 -17.45 -0.36 6.75
N LEU A 126 -17.04 0.30 5.67
CA LEU A 126 -16.11 1.42 5.70
C LEU A 126 -16.79 2.66 6.28
N THR A 127 -16.04 3.43 7.03
CA THR A 127 -16.37 4.77 7.49
C THR A 127 -15.55 5.83 6.75
N SER A 128 -16.10 7.04 6.69
CA SER A 128 -15.47 8.19 6.05
C SER A 128 -14.30 8.76 6.86
N ASN A 129 -13.51 9.60 6.20
CA ASN A 129 -12.38 10.37 6.69
C ASN A 129 -11.18 9.52 7.15
N GLN A 130 -10.90 8.43 6.43
CA GLN A 130 -9.68 7.65 6.64
C GLN A 130 -9.22 6.90 5.39
N TRP A 131 -7.94 6.54 5.39
CA TRP A 131 -7.31 5.64 4.43
C TRP A 131 -7.60 4.18 4.80
N TYR A 132 -7.77 3.34 3.79
CA TYR A 132 -7.79 1.89 3.91
C TYR A 132 -6.85 1.27 2.90
N HIS A 133 -6.13 0.23 3.31
CA HIS A 133 -5.54 -0.69 2.36
C HIS A 133 -6.60 -1.73 1.98
N VAL A 134 -6.84 -1.91 0.69
CA VAL A 134 -7.77 -2.93 0.17
C VAL A 134 -7.03 -3.86 -0.75
N ALA A 135 -7.32 -5.16 -0.65
CA ALA A 135 -6.77 -6.13 -1.58
C ALA A 135 -7.78 -7.21 -1.95
N TYR A 136 -7.60 -7.74 -3.16
CA TYR A 136 -8.53 -8.65 -3.81
C TYR A 136 -7.73 -9.76 -4.46
N VAL A 137 -7.93 -10.98 -4.00
CA VAL A 137 -7.17 -12.16 -4.39
C VAL A 137 -8.09 -13.15 -5.06
N TYR A 138 -7.67 -13.65 -6.23
CA TYR A 138 -8.31 -14.76 -6.90
C TYR A 138 -7.29 -15.87 -7.15
N ASP A 139 -7.56 -17.04 -6.58
CA ASP A 139 -6.82 -18.27 -6.86
C ASP A 139 -7.63 -19.15 -7.83
N GLN A 140 -7.20 -19.16 -9.09
CA GLN A 140 -7.82 -19.95 -10.14
C GLN A 140 -7.77 -21.47 -9.86
N SER A 141 -6.75 -21.96 -9.16
CA SER A 141 -6.58 -23.41 -8.94
C SER A 141 -7.66 -23.98 -8.02
N SER A 142 -8.17 -23.15 -7.11
CA SER A 142 -9.20 -23.49 -6.12
C SER A 142 -10.51 -22.70 -6.31
N LEU A 143 -10.58 -21.88 -7.37
CA LEU A 143 -11.63 -20.89 -7.63
C LEU A 143 -11.89 -19.96 -6.42
N ARG A 144 -10.89 -19.74 -5.56
CA ARG A 144 -11.07 -18.98 -4.33
C ARG A 144 -10.98 -17.49 -4.60
N GLN A 145 -12.06 -16.76 -4.30
CA GLN A 145 -12.06 -15.30 -4.17
C GLN A 145 -11.87 -14.95 -2.70
N THR A 146 -10.98 -14.00 -2.40
CA THR A 146 -10.81 -13.43 -1.06
C THR A 146 -10.64 -11.92 -1.15
N VAL A 147 -11.29 -11.17 -0.27
CA VAL A 147 -11.11 -9.73 -0.11
C VAL A 147 -10.45 -9.43 1.24
N TYR A 148 -9.58 -8.44 1.26
CA TYR A 148 -8.84 -8.03 2.45
C TYR A 148 -9.05 -6.55 2.69
N LEU A 149 -9.18 -6.19 3.97
CA LEU A 149 -9.25 -4.82 4.45
C LEU A 149 -8.17 -4.60 5.51
N ASN A 150 -7.33 -3.59 5.31
CA ASN A 150 -6.17 -3.28 6.15
C ASN A 150 -5.25 -4.49 6.40
N GLY A 151 -5.11 -5.34 5.37
CA GLY A 151 -4.25 -6.52 5.41
C GLY A 151 -4.87 -7.77 6.07
N ILE A 152 -6.10 -7.66 6.56
CA ILE A 152 -6.84 -8.76 7.22
C ILE A 152 -7.95 -9.27 6.29
N ASP A 153 -8.18 -10.59 6.27
CA ASP A 153 -9.28 -11.21 5.51
C ASP A 153 -10.62 -10.62 5.96
N ASP A 154 -11.38 -10.07 5.00
CA ASP A 154 -12.71 -9.48 5.21
C ASP A 154 -13.81 -10.29 4.53
N GLY A 155 -13.48 -11.43 3.92
CA GLY A 155 -14.44 -12.32 3.29
C GLY A 155 -13.80 -13.21 2.22
N SER A 156 -14.27 -14.45 2.11
CA SER A 156 -13.86 -15.35 1.04
C SER A 156 -14.97 -16.29 0.61
N ARG A 157 -14.88 -16.77 -0.63
CA ARG A 157 -15.78 -17.79 -1.19
C ARG A 157 -15.16 -18.55 -2.34
N VAL A 158 -15.73 -19.71 -2.65
CA VAL A 158 -15.46 -20.41 -3.92
C VAL A 158 -16.39 -19.81 -4.99
N ALA A 159 -15.81 -19.32 -6.07
CA ALA A 159 -16.51 -18.82 -7.24
C ALA A 159 -17.31 -19.96 -7.91
N GLY A 160 -18.43 -19.62 -8.55
CA GLY A 160 -19.24 -20.57 -9.31
C GLY A 160 -18.54 -21.05 -10.59
N GLY A 161 -17.60 -20.25 -11.09
CA GLY A 161 -16.79 -20.60 -12.25
C GLY A 161 -15.43 -19.90 -12.27
N SER A 162 -14.61 -20.28 -13.24
CA SER A 162 -13.40 -19.53 -13.56
C SER A 162 -13.73 -18.20 -14.20
N TYR A 163 -12.94 -17.17 -13.91
CA TYR A 163 -13.01 -15.94 -14.68
C TYR A 163 -12.66 -16.17 -16.16
N LYS A 164 -13.56 -15.73 -17.05
CA LYS A 164 -13.54 -15.98 -18.51
C LYS A 164 -13.43 -14.70 -19.33
N GLY A 165 -13.35 -13.54 -18.71
CA GLY A 165 -13.33 -12.27 -19.45
C GLY A 165 -12.11 -12.15 -20.35
N THR A 166 -12.31 -11.51 -21.51
CA THR A 166 -11.32 -11.38 -22.59
C THR A 166 -11.18 -9.93 -23.06
N ALA A 167 -11.40 -8.96 -22.17
CA ALA A 167 -11.27 -7.55 -22.54
C ALA A 167 -9.84 -7.26 -23.02
N SER A 168 -9.70 -6.37 -23.99
CA SER A 168 -8.38 -5.97 -24.50
C SER A 168 -7.73 -4.85 -23.71
N THR A 169 -8.47 -4.25 -22.77
CA THR A 169 -8.08 -3.06 -22.02
C THR A 169 -8.46 -3.18 -20.55
N LEU A 170 -7.80 -2.37 -19.72
CA LEU A 170 -8.11 -2.20 -18.30
C LEU A 170 -8.57 -0.78 -18.04
N THR A 171 -9.46 -0.61 -17.07
CA THR A 171 -9.94 0.70 -16.65
C THR A 171 -9.80 0.90 -15.14
N VAL A 172 -9.55 2.14 -14.71
CA VAL A 172 -9.55 2.57 -13.32
C VAL A 172 -10.40 3.82 -13.22
N GLY A 173 -11.30 3.89 -12.25
CA GLY A 173 -12.27 4.98 -12.10
C GLY A 173 -13.61 4.75 -12.82
N ALA A 174 -13.74 3.73 -13.68
CA ALA A 174 -15.00 3.36 -14.33
C ALA A 174 -15.02 1.90 -14.83
N ILE A 175 -16.23 1.37 -15.05
CA ILE A 175 -16.48 0.17 -15.87
C ILE A 175 -17.42 0.58 -17.01
N PRO A 176 -16.90 1.04 -18.17
CA PRO A 176 -17.73 1.60 -19.25
C PRO A 176 -18.87 0.68 -19.73
N SER A 177 -18.66 -0.64 -19.66
CA SER A 177 -19.64 -1.66 -20.05
C SER A 177 -20.91 -1.70 -19.20
N PHE A 178 -20.94 -0.99 -18.05
CA PHE A 178 -22.13 -0.82 -17.20
C PHE A 178 -22.94 0.45 -17.53
N GLY A 179 -22.54 1.24 -18.53
CA GLY A 179 -23.23 2.46 -18.95
C GLY A 179 -22.68 3.75 -18.31
N THR A 180 -23.20 4.91 -18.73
CA THR A 180 -22.79 6.22 -18.22
C THR A 180 -23.49 6.55 -16.89
N GLY A 181 -22.75 7.06 -15.90
CA GLY A 181 -23.31 7.53 -14.62
C GLY A 181 -22.96 6.71 -13.37
N VAL A 182 -22.14 5.67 -13.48
CA VAL A 182 -21.79 4.77 -12.36
C VAL A 182 -20.73 5.33 -11.40
N ASN A 183 -20.18 6.53 -11.66
CA ASN A 183 -19.00 7.07 -10.97
C ASN A 183 -19.25 8.45 -10.33
N THR A 184 -20.43 8.69 -9.77
CA THR A 184 -20.77 10.01 -9.20
C THR A 184 -20.24 10.23 -7.79
N ASN A 185 -19.83 9.17 -7.10
CA ASN A 185 -19.35 9.23 -5.72
C ASN A 185 -17.95 8.63 -5.61
N ASN A 186 -16.95 9.51 -5.46
CA ASN A 186 -15.55 9.16 -5.66
C ASN A 186 -14.73 9.41 -4.40
N GLY A 187 -13.83 8.48 -4.12
CA GLY A 187 -12.75 8.63 -3.16
C GLY A 187 -11.43 8.74 -3.90
N PHE A 188 -10.34 8.82 -3.15
CA PHE A 188 -9.00 8.87 -3.73
C PHE A 188 -8.39 7.48 -3.75
N ILE A 189 -7.63 7.20 -4.80
CA ILE A 189 -6.90 5.96 -5.02
C ILE A 189 -5.42 6.30 -5.05
N ASP A 190 -4.63 5.49 -4.37
CA ASP A 190 -3.18 5.63 -4.29
C ASP A 190 -2.54 4.24 -4.37
N LYS A 191 -1.35 4.16 -4.99
CA LYS A 191 -0.57 2.93 -5.14
C LYS A 191 -1.38 1.69 -5.56
N LEU A 192 -2.05 1.78 -6.70
CA LEU A 192 -2.75 0.63 -7.28
C LEU A 192 -1.73 -0.37 -7.83
N THR A 193 -1.75 -1.59 -7.31
CA THR A 193 -0.83 -2.67 -7.68
C THR A 193 -1.61 -3.86 -8.21
N PHE A 194 -1.18 -4.42 -9.34
CA PHE A 194 -1.60 -5.72 -9.84
C PHE A 194 -0.42 -6.69 -9.82
N VAL A 195 -0.68 -7.92 -9.39
CA VAL A 195 0.28 -9.03 -9.45
C VAL A 195 -0.41 -10.26 -10.04
N SER A 196 0.23 -10.89 -11.03
CA SER A 196 -0.26 -12.11 -11.71
C SER A 196 -0.13 -13.42 -10.90
N ARG A 197 -0.19 -13.33 -9.57
CA ARG A 197 -0.20 -14.49 -8.65
C ARG A 197 -1.07 -14.22 -7.43
N VAL A 198 -1.32 -15.29 -6.68
CA VAL A 198 -1.90 -15.24 -5.34
C VAL A 198 -0.84 -14.67 -4.38
N LYS A 199 -1.16 -13.56 -3.73
CA LYS A 199 -0.41 -13.08 -2.56
C LYS A 199 -0.95 -13.74 -1.30
N THR A 200 -0.05 -14.02 -0.36
CA THR A 200 -0.38 -14.54 0.96
C THR A 200 -0.93 -13.45 1.87
N SER A 201 -1.62 -13.85 2.94
CA SER A 201 -2.10 -12.92 3.98
C SER A 201 -0.95 -12.13 4.61
N ALA A 202 0.23 -12.74 4.80
CA ALA A 202 1.41 -12.05 5.33
C ALA A 202 1.89 -10.94 4.39
N GLU A 203 2.00 -11.21 3.08
CA GLU A 203 2.42 -10.19 2.11
C GLU A 203 1.41 -9.04 1.96
N LEU A 204 0.12 -9.29 2.23
CA LEU A 204 -0.93 -8.27 2.22
C LEU A 204 -0.99 -7.48 3.53
N LEU A 205 -0.68 -8.14 4.65
CA LEU A 205 -0.51 -7.48 5.94
C LEU A 205 0.71 -6.55 5.91
N ASP A 206 1.83 -7.01 5.33
CA ASP A 206 3.02 -6.20 5.15
C ASP A 206 2.72 -4.99 4.24
N GLU A 207 2.03 -5.15 3.11
CA GLU A 207 1.61 -4.00 2.27
C GLU A 207 0.73 -2.99 3.01
N ALA A 208 -0.11 -3.46 3.94
CA ALA A 208 -1.03 -2.62 4.69
C ALA A 208 -0.39 -1.93 5.92
N THR A 209 0.66 -2.49 6.50
CA THR A 209 1.15 -2.08 7.84
C THR A 209 2.64 -1.76 7.89
N LEU A 210 3.46 -2.35 7.02
CA LEU A 210 4.89 -2.12 7.01
C LEU A 210 5.20 -0.79 6.32
N VAL A 211 5.80 0.15 7.06
CA VAL A 211 6.17 1.46 6.49
C VAL A 211 7.49 1.39 5.75
N ALA A 212 8.49 0.73 6.34
CA ALA A 212 9.80 0.53 5.73
C ALA A 212 10.47 -0.71 6.34
N TYR A 213 11.35 -1.35 5.59
CA TYR A 213 12.15 -2.48 6.03
C TYR A 213 13.56 -2.41 5.45
N TYR A 214 14.54 -2.29 6.33
CA TYR A 214 15.95 -2.27 5.96
C TYR A 214 16.61 -3.55 6.46
N PRO A 215 16.87 -4.53 5.58
CA PRO A 215 17.54 -5.78 5.99
C PRO A 215 19.00 -5.55 6.35
N PHE A 216 19.61 -4.50 5.79
CA PHE A 216 21.05 -4.21 5.89
C PHE A 216 21.96 -5.33 5.37
N ASP A 217 21.46 -6.05 4.36
CA ASP A 217 22.17 -7.08 3.60
C ASP A 217 22.93 -6.45 2.42
N ASN A 218 24.07 -5.83 2.71
CA ASN A 218 24.88 -5.09 1.73
C ASN A 218 24.12 -3.98 0.98
N SER A 219 23.06 -3.45 1.59
CA SER A 219 22.20 -2.44 0.98
C SER A 219 21.60 -1.52 2.04
N TYR A 220 21.43 -0.25 1.66
CA TYR A 220 20.73 0.78 2.42
C TYR A 220 19.33 1.08 1.85
N THR A 221 18.86 0.23 0.95
CA THR A 221 17.55 0.34 0.28
C THR A 221 16.43 -0.11 1.22
N ASP A 222 15.29 0.57 1.13
CA ASP A 222 14.04 0.12 1.73
C ASP A 222 13.44 -1.02 0.90
N PHE A 223 13.35 -2.20 1.50
CA PHE A 223 12.67 -3.39 0.95
C PHE A 223 11.21 -3.47 1.39
N GLY A 224 10.72 -2.49 2.15
CA GLY A 224 9.32 -2.33 2.49
C GLY A 224 8.49 -1.94 1.27
N PRO A 225 7.14 -1.93 1.42
CA PRO A 225 6.26 -1.67 0.31
C PRO A 225 6.41 -0.24 -0.24
N ASN A 226 6.83 0.74 0.57
CA ASN A 226 6.91 2.14 0.17
C ASN A 226 8.20 2.50 -0.60
N GLN A 227 9.21 1.63 -0.53
CA GLN A 227 10.47 1.74 -1.28
C GLN A 227 11.11 3.14 -1.19
N PHE A 228 11.24 3.69 0.02
CA PHE A 228 11.87 5.00 0.21
C PHE A 228 13.32 5.01 -0.31
N ILE A 229 13.60 5.91 -1.26
CA ILE A 229 14.87 5.92 -2.03
C ILE A 229 15.96 6.78 -1.37
N ASN A 230 15.59 7.68 -0.46
CA ASN A 230 16.50 8.67 0.12
C ASN A 230 17.07 8.21 1.46
N SER A 231 18.27 7.60 1.41
CA SER A 231 19.08 7.33 2.60
C SER A 231 20.49 7.92 2.50
N THR A 232 21.03 8.31 3.65
CA THR A 232 22.40 8.82 3.83
C THR A 232 23.10 8.03 4.93
N THR A 233 24.42 7.93 4.81
CA THR A 233 25.25 7.19 5.75
C THR A 233 26.50 7.97 6.11
N VAL A 234 26.91 7.85 7.37
CA VAL A 234 28.17 8.41 7.87
C VAL A 234 28.85 7.36 8.71
N SER A 235 30.11 7.03 8.37
CA SER A 235 30.94 6.08 9.11
C SER A 235 30.23 4.74 9.40
N THR A 236 29.58 4.15 8.40
CA THR A 236 28.89 2.85 8.53
C THR A 236 29.56 1.79 7.65
N MET A 237 29.41 0.52 8.05
CA MET A 237 29.85 -0.62 7.24
C MET A 237 28.90 -1.81 7.42
N PHE A 238 28.97 -2.79 6.51
CA PHE A 238 28.23 -4.04 6.66
C PHE A 238 29.12 -5.12 7.26
N ASP A 239 28.67 -5.75 8.33
CA ASP A 239 29.36 -6.86 8.99
C ASP A 239 28.69 -8.18 8.64
N SER A 240 29.48 -9.21 8.34
CA SER A 240 29.01 -10.57 8.08
C SER A 240 28.46 -11.31 9.30
N SER A 241 28.62 -10.78 10.52
CA SER A 241 28.09 -11.35 11.75
C SER A 241 26.64 -10.95 12.04
N GLY A 242 25.84 -10.65 11.01
CA GLY A 242 24.44 -10.28 11.17
C GLY A 242 23.60 -11.41 11.75
N ARG A 243 22.50 -11.06 12.44
CA ARG A 243 21.57 -12.07 12.97
C ARG A 243 21.01 -12.95 11.85
N PHE A 244 20.80 -12.34 10.69
CA PHE A 244 20.53 -12.94 9.40
C PHE A 244 21.47 -12.27 8.40
N ASN A 245 22.19 -13.04 7.58
CA ASN A 245 23.12 -12.52 6.58
C ASN A 245 24.09 -11.46 7.15
N GLN A 246 23.94 -10.19 6.79
CA GLN A 246 24.81 -9.11 7.25
C GLN A 246 24.08 -8.18 8.23
N ALA A 247 24.83 -7.34 8.92
CA ALA A 247 24.27 -6.29 9.77
C ALA A 247 24.89 -4.94 9.44
N LEU A 248 24.11 -3.88 9.65
CA LEU A 248 24.64 -2.54 9.70
C LEU A 248 25.47 -2.36 10.96
N LEU A 249 26.77 -2.16 10.78
CA LEU A 249 27.70 -1.79 11.84
C LEU A 249 27.81 -0.27 11.89
N ILE A 250 27.33 0.31 13.00
CA ILE A 250 27.49 1.71 13.38
C ILE A 250 28.69 1.79 14.31
N ASN A 251 29.88 2.01 13.75
CA ASN A 251 31.14 2.00 14.48
C ASN A 251 32.12 2.95 13.81
N SER A 252 32.63 3.94 14.56
CA SER A 252 34.08 4.26 14.63
C SER A 252 34.45 5.75 14.82
N THR A 253 33.52 6.70 14.98
CA THR A 253 33.85 8.12 15.25
C THR A 253 32.78 8.83 16.10
N ASN A 254 32.97 10.11 16.44
CA ASN A 254 31.97 10.95 17.13
C ASN A 254 30.62 11.06 16.37
N SER A 255 30.58 10.76 15.07
CA SER A 255 29.35 10.73 14.27
C SER A 255 29.32 9.49 13.36
N SER A 256 28.50 8.50 13.70
CA SER A 256 28.23 7.32 12.88
C SER A 256 26.71 7.07 12.86
N TYR A 257 26.10 7.02 11.67
CA TYR A 257 24.66 6.80 11.52
C TYR A 257 24.26 6.39 10.11
N PHE A 258 23.14 5.67 10.03
CA PHE A 258 22.29 5.58 8.84
C PHE A 258 21.08 6.47 9.07
N GLN A 259 20.69 7.24 8.05
CA GLN A 259 19.50 8.07 8.07
C GLN A 259 18.67 7.76 6.84
N ALA A 260 17.38 7.56 7.04
CA ALA A 260 16.38 7.53 5.99
C ALA A 260 15.39 8.68 6.22
N THR A 261 14.85 9.21 5.13
CA THR A 261 13.92 10.35 5.15
C THR A 261 12.52 9.92 4.68
N SER A 262 11.58 10.87 4.61
CA SER A 262 10.19 10.65 4.15
C SER A 262 9.25 9.90 5.11
N PHE A 263 9.60 9.80 6.40
CA PHE A 263 8.70 9.29 7.45
C PHE A 263 7.77 10.39 7.99
N TYR A 264 6.88 10.93 7.16
CA TYR A 264 6.09 12.13 7.48
C TYR A 264 5.16 11.99 8.70
N TYR A 265 4.64 10.78 8.95
CA TYR A 265 3.76 10.51 10.08
C TYR A 265 4.49 10.04 11.35
N LEU A 266 5.78 9.71 11.25
CA LEU A 266 6.51 9.19 12.39
C LEU A 266 6.71 10.27 13.46
N GLY A 267 6.29 9.96 14.70
CA GLY A 267 6.34 10.89 15.83
C GLY A 267 5.24 11.97 15.81
N GLN A 268 4.29 11.91 14.88
CA GLN A 268 3.14 12.82 14.85
C GLN A 268 2.04 12.37 15.81
N THR A 269 1.35 13.33 16.44
CA THR A 269 0.18 13.03 17.28
C THR A 269 -0.91 12.37 16.43
N LYS A 270 -1.52 11.28 16.93
CA LYS A 270 -2.57 10.46 16.29
C LYS A 270 -2.10 9.40 15.29
N TYR A 271 -0.80 9.28 15.04
CA TYR A 271 -0.26 8.22 14.19
C TYR A 271 0.49 7.20 15.05
N PRO A 272 -0.15 6.08 15.43
CA PRO A 272 0.54 5.03 16.18
C PRO A 272 1.61 4.40 15.30
N TYR A 273 2.70 3.96 15.92
CA TYR A 273 3.82 3.33 15.23
C TYR A 273 4.41 2.24 16.11
N SER A 274 5.16 1.33 15.47
CA SER A 274 5.95 0.31 16.15
C SER A 274 7.27 0.14 15.41
N PHE A 275 8.29 -0.34 16.12
CA PHE A 275 9.58 -0.71 15.54
C PHE A 275 9.90 -2.14 15.94
N SER A 276 10.53 -2.88 15.03
CA SER A 276 11.08 -4.20 15.30
C SER A 276 12.48 -4.26 14.71
N LEU A 277 13.46 -4.64 15.52
CA LEU A 277 14.85 -4.73 15.09
C LEU A 277 15.63 -5.72 15.96
N TRP A 278 16.66 -6.33 15.37
CA TRP A 278 17.72 -7.01 16.10
C TRP A 278 18.85 -6.02 16.40
N ILE A 279 19.34 -6.02 17.65
CA ILE A 279 20.51 -5.21 18.05
C ILE A 279 21.54 -6.09 18.74
N TYR A 280 22.82 -5.79 18.49
CA TYR A 280 23.95 -6.36 19.21
C TYR A 280 24.80 -5.22 19.79
N PRO A 281 24.46 -4.70 20.98
CA PRO A 281 25.13 -3.54 21.54
C PRO A 281 26.53 -3.90 22.06
N PHE A 282 27.55 -3.16 21.63
CA PHE A 282 28.89 -3.21 22.27
C PHE A 282 28.95 -2.39 23.56
N VAL A 283 28.10 -1.35 23.65
CA VAL A 283 27.91 -0.50 24.81
C VAL A 283 26.41 -0.32 25.05
N ASN A 284 25.99 -0.36 26.32
CA ASN A 284 24.60 -0.14 26.72
C ASN A 284 24.41 1.32 27.15
N ASN A 285 24.74 2.27 26.27
CA ASN A 285 24.52 3.70 26.50
C ASN A 285 24.29 4.39 25.14
N GLY A 286 23.40 5.39 25.10
CA GLY A 286 23.17 6.25 23.94
C GLY A 286 21.96 5.87 23.11
N THR A 287 21.86 6.50 21.94
CA THR A 287 20.68 6.40 21.05
C THR A 287 20.85 5.28 20.03
N ILE A 288 19.82 4.45 19.89
CA ILE A 288 19.71 3.43 18.82
C ILE A 288 18.93 3.99 17.65
N LEU A 289 17.78 4.62 17.92
CA LEU A 289 16.91 5.22 16.92
C LEU A 289 16.57 6.65 17.32
N GLN A 290 16.88 7.59 16.43
CA GLN A 290 16.51 8.99 16.57
C GLN A 290 15.55 9.38 15.46
N VAL A 291 14.54 10.18 15.81
CA VAL A 291 13.70 10.86 14.83
C VAL A 291 13.94 12.35 14.95
N SER A 292 14.08 13.01 13.81
CA SER A 292 14.20 14.45 13.71
C SER A 292 13.33 14.98 12.59
N SER A 293 12.74 16.15 12.80
CA SER A 293 11.94 16.84 11.82
C SER A 293 12.67 18.05 11.26
N SER A 294 12.36 18.43 10.02
CA SER A 294 12.89 19.63 9.37
C SER A 294 12.53 20.93 10.08
N ASN A 295 11.48 20.94 10.90
CA ASN A 295 11.11 22.08 11.75
C ASN A 295 11.86 22.14 13.09
N GLY A 296 12.87 21.30 13.29
CA GLY A 296 13.87 21.45 14.35
C GLY A 296 13.66 20.63 15.63
N TRP A 297 12.59 19.84 15.74
CA TRP A 297 12.46 18.90 16.85
C TRP A 297 13.19 17.59 16.59
N CYS A 298 13.73 16.98 17.65
CA CYS A 298 14.30 15.65 17.61
C CYS A 298 14.02 14.89 18.90
N VAL A 299 13.88 13.56 18.80
CA VAL A 299 13.65 12.66 19.93
C VAL A 299 14.48 11.39 19.76
N PRO A 300 15.30 10.99 20.76
CA PRO A 300 15.94 9.68 20.78
C PRO A 300 14.89 8.63 21.16
N MET A 301 14.12 8.17 20.18
CA MET A 301 12.95 7.32 20.40
C MET A 301 13.32 5.97 21.02
N ILE A 302 14.46 5.40 20.69
CA ILE A 302 14.94 4.14 21.27
C ILE A 302 16.41 4.31 21.65
N GLY A 303 16.78 3.91 22.85
CA GLY A 303 18.15 4.00 23.33
C GLY A 303 18.34 3.37 24.71
N PHE A 304 19.52 3.51 25.27
CA PHE A 304 19.84 3.06 26.62
C PHE A 304 19.92 4.25 27.59
N ASP A 305 19.41 4.08 28.80
CA ASP A 305 19.64 5.05 29.88
C ASP A 305 21.05 4.90 30.49
N ILE A 306 21.38 5.77 31.44
CA ILE A 306 22.66 5.76 32.16
C ILE A 306 22.91 4.47 32.97
N SER A 307 21.87 3.66 33.21
CA SER A 307 21.95 2.37 33.90
C SER A 307 22.01 1.19 32.92
N GLY A 308 22.01 1.46 31.61
CA GLY A 308 22.02 0.47 30.55
C GLY A 308 20.68 -0.20 30.27
N ARG A 309 19.57 0.35 30.76
CA ARG A 309 18.23 -0.16 30.47
C ARG A 309 17.73 0.38 29.15
N LEU A 310 17.02 -0.45 28.39
CA LEU A 310 16.37 -0.02 27.16
C LEU A 310 15.23 0.95 27.49
N THR A 311 15.23 2.08 26.81
CA THR A 311 14.24 3.14 26.95
C THR A 311 13.56 3.41 25.63
N ILE A 312 12.29 3.79 25.72
CA ILE A 312 11.51 4.31 24.60
C ILE A 312 11.04 5.72 24.93
N GLN A 313 11.16 6.63 23.97
CA GLN A 313 10.70 8.01 24.08
C GLN A 313 9.81 8.37 22.90
N THR A 314 8.80 9.20 23.12
CA THR A 314 7.95 9.74 22.05
C THR A 314 7.63 11.20 22.30
N MET A 315 7.47 11.95 21.22
CA MET A 315 6.86 13.28 21.29
C MET A 315 5.36 13.14 21.51
N GLY A 316 4.84 13.85 22.50
CA GLY A 316 3.40 14.05 22.71
C GLY A 316 3.06 15.54 22.70
N SER A 317 1.78 15.87 22.91
CA SER A 317 1.29 17.25 22.82
C SER A 317 1.92 18.21 23.84
N ASN A 318 2.41 17.69 24.96
CA ASN A 318 2.96 18.47 26.08
C ASN A 318 4.47 18.24 26.29
N GLY A 319 5.18 17.64 25.31
CA GLY A 319 6.61 17.37 25.40
C GLY A 319 6.96 15.90 25.19
N ILE A 320 8.14 15.50 25.66
CA ILE A 320 8.66 14.14 25.50
C ILE A 320 8.18 13.25 26.65
N TYR A 321 7.63 12.09 26.30
CA TYR A 321 7.25 11.04 27.23
C TYR A 321 8.24 9.89 27.11
N ALA A 322 8.67 9.33 28.24
CA ALA A 322 9.64 8.24 28.27
C ALA A 322 9.14 7.08 29.13
N ALA A 323 9.47 5.86 28.71
CA ALA A 323 9.32 4.64 29.49
C ALA A 323 10.63 3.85 29.45
N SER A 324 10.93 3.14 30.54
CA SER A 324 12.12 2.29 30.66
C SER A 324 11.68 0.88 30.98
N LEU A 325 12.27 -0.10 30.32
CA LEU A 325 12.05 -1.50 30.65
C LEU A 325 12.76 -1.82 31.98
N THR A 326 12.02 -2.41 32.92
CA THR A 326 12.53 -2.81 34.23
C THR A 326 13.37 -4.07 34.17
#